data_AF-A0A940GAD6-F1
#
_entry.id   AF-A0A940GAD6-F1
#
_cell.length_a   1.000
_cell.length_b   1.000
_cell.length_c   1.000
_cell.angle_alpha   90.00
_cell.angle_beta   90.00
_cell.angle_gamma   90.00
#
_symmetry.space_group_name_H-M   'P 1'
#
loop_
_entity.id
_entity.type
_entity.pdbx_description
1 polymer ?
#
loop_
_entity_poly.entity_id
_entity_poly.type
_entity_poly.pdbx_seq_one_letter_code
_entity_poly.pdbx_strand_id
1 'polypeptide(L)'
;MNNPAVLQLRLPRSIKGHVERLAAREGISMNQFIATAVAEKLSALETAEFFEERARRADLDLFDRVMSRESGEPPRKGDELPEGYVRPIKKG
;
A
#
# COMPACT_ATOMS: atom_id res chain seq x y z
N MET A 1 3.72 -1.49 -29.61
CA MET A 1 4.33 -0.15 -29.40
C MET A 1 3.43 0.61 -28.46
N ASN A 2 3.91 1.00 -27.28
CA ASN A 2 3.13 1.85 -26.35
C ASN A 2 3.04 3.24 -26.96
N ASN A 3 1.90 3.55 -27.58
CA ASN A 3 1.63 4.89 -28.07
C ASN A 3 1.16 5.75 -26.89
N PRO A 4 1.87 6.82 -26.51
CA PRO A 4 1.45 7.66 -25.39
C PRO A 4 0.08 8.30 -25.71
N ALA A 5 -0.90 8.04 -24.85
CA ALA A 5 -2.21 8.66 -24.96
C ALA A 5 -2.14 10.13 -24.53
N VAL A 6 -2.74 11.03 -25.32
CA VAL A 6 -2.83 12.46 -24.98
C VAL A 6 -4.12 12.69 -24.20
N LEU A 7 -4.00 13.17 -22.96
CA LEU A 7 -5.13 13.49 -22.10
C LEU A 7 -5.24 15.01 -21.92
N GLN A 8 -6.32 15.61 -22.43
CA GLN A 8 -6.62 17.02 -22.20
C GLN A 8 -7.45 17.20 -20.93
N LEU A 9 -6.91 17.90 -19.93
CA LEU A 9 -7.55 18.13 -18.65
C LEU A 9 -7.81 19.62 -18.43
N ARG A 10 -8.99 19.95 -17.88
CA ARG A 10 -9.30 21.29 -17.38
C ARG A 10 -9.24 21.27 -15.86
N LEU A 11 -8.21 21.86 -15.29
CA LEU A 11 -8.02 21.98 -13.85
C LEU A 11 -8.44 23.37 -13.35
N PRO A 12 -9.02 23.49 -12.14
CA PRO A 12 -9.17 24.79 -11.49
C PRO A 12 -7.83 25.52 -11.42
N ARG A 13 -7.84 26.86 -11.56
CA ARG A 13 -6.61 27.68 -11.57
C ARG A 13 -5.73 27.45 -10.35
N SER A 14 -6.34 27.32 -9.17
CA SER A 14 -5.64 27.06 -7.90
C SER A 14 -4.87 25.74 -7.93
N ILE A 15 -5.48 24.68 -8.48
CA ILE A 15 -4.88 23.36 -8.60
C ILE A 15 -3.73 23.38 -9.60
N LYS A 16 -3.96 23.95 -10.80
CA LYS A 16 -2.90 24.10 -11.81
C LYS A 16 -1.68 24.81 -11.22
N GLY A 17 -1.89 25.94 -10.54
CA GLY A 17 -0.81 26.70 -9.92
C GLY A 17 -0.09 25.93 -8.80
N HIS A 18 -0.79 25.03 -8.09
CA HIS A 18 -0.17 24.16 -7.10
C HIS A 18 0.71 23.10 -7.77
N VAL A 19 0.19 22.41 -8.80
CA VAL A 19 0.93 21.41 -9.58
C VAL A 19 2.19 22.02 -10.19
N GLU A 20 2.10 23.22 -10.77
CA GLU A 20 3.26 23.92 -11.35
C GLU A 20 4.37 24.16 -10.31
N ARG A 21 4.01 24.59 -9.09
CA ARG A 21 5.00 24.80 -8.02
C ARG A 21 5.64 23.49 -7.55
N LEU A 22 4.86 22.42 -7.43
CA LEU A 22 5.38 21.11 -7.01
C LEU A 22 6.32 20.53 -8.07
N ALA A 23 5.90 20.52 -9.34
CA ALA A 23 6.70 20.04 -10.45
C ALA A 23 8.03 20.82 -10.57
N ALA A 24 7.98 22.16 -10.42
CA ALA A 24 9.18 22.99 -10.42
C ALA A 24 10.13 22.66 -9.26
N ARG A 25 9.61 22.38 -8.05
CA ARG A 25 10.41 21.99 -6.89
C ARG A 25 11.09 20.63 -7.10
N GLU A 26 10.44 19.71 -7.81
CA GLU A 26 10.99 18.40 -8.15
C GLU A 26 11.88 18.41 -9.41
N GLY A 27 11.96 19.54 -10.11
CA GLY A 27 12.79 19.68 -11.32
C GLY A 27 12.23 18.91 -12.53
N ILE A 28 10.93 18.62 -12.56
CA ILE A 28 10.27 17.88 -13.64
C ILE A 28 9.18 18.72 -14.31
N SER A 29 8.77 18.30 -15.51
CA SER A 29 7.65 18.96 -16.19
C SER A 29 6.32 18.67 -15.50
N MET A 30 5.34 19.58 -15.66
CA MET A 30 3.98 19.39 -15.15
C MET A 30 3.34 18.09 -15.67
N ASN A 31 3.59 17.73 -16.93
CA ASN A 31 3.04 16.49 -17.50
C ASN A 31 3.64 15.24 -16.86
N GLN A 32 4.94 15.24 -16.60
CA GLN A 32 5.59 14.15 -15.87
C GLN A 32 5.08 14.05 -14.44
N PHE A 33 4.95 15.19 -13.74
CA PHE A 33 4.39 15.22 -12.40
C PHE A 33 2.97 14.63 -12.36
N ILE A 34 2.09 15.06 -13.28
CA ILE A 34 0.72 14.54 -13.37
C ILE A 34 0.72 13.04 -13.68
N ALA A 35 1.55 12.58 -14.62
CA ALA A 35 1.64 11.17 -14.98
C ALA A 35 2.08 10.31 -13.78
N THR A 36 3.09 10.76 -13.02
CA THR A 36 3.55 10.08 -11.80
C THR A 36 2.44 10.05 -10.74
N ALA A 37 1.79 11.19 -10.48
CA ALA A 37 0.70 11.25 -9.50
C ALA A 37 -0.49 10.34 -9.87
N VAL A 38 -0.81 10.21 -11.16
CA VAL A 38 -1.82 9.26 -11.64
C VAL A 38 -1.37 7.82 -11.41
N ALA A 39 -0.12 7.48 -11.76
CA ALA A 39 0.42 6.14 -11.53
C ALA A 39 0.42 5.77 -10.05
N GLU A 40 0.82 6.69 -9.17
CA GLU A 40 0.79 6.50 -7.72
C GLU A 40 -0.64 6.29 -7.21
N LYS A 41 -1.60 7.09 -7.69
CA LYS A 41 -3.01 6.94 -7.29
C LYS A 41 -3.58 5.59 -7.72
N LEU A 42 -3.27 5.15 -8.96
CA LEU A 42 -3.70 3.85 -9.45
C LEU A 42 -3.10 2.71 -8.61
N SER A 43 -1.78 2.75 -8.38
CA SER A 43 -1.10 1.76 -7.56
C SER A 43 -1.67 1.67 -6.15
N ALA A 44 -2.00 2.81 -5.52
CA ALA A 44 -2.61 2.85 -4.20
C ALA A 44 -4.02 2.24 -4.18
N LEU A 45 -4.83 2.51 -5.20
CA LEU A 45 -6.19 1.95 -5.32
C LEU A 45 -6.17 0.44 -5.58
N GLU A 46 -5.34 -0.01 -6.52
CA GLU A 46 -5.19 -1.44 -6.84
C GLU A 46 -4.65 -2.23 -5.64
N THR A 47 -3.70 -1.64 -4.89
CA THR A 47 -3.17 -2.24 -3.66
C THR A 47 -4.25 -2.38 -2.61
N ALA A 48 -5.09 -1.36 -2.41
CA ALA A 48 -6.21 -1.42 -1.47
C ALA A 48 -7.20 -2.52 -1.86
N GLU A 49 -7.60 -2.59 -3.13
CA GLU A 49 -8.50 -3.62 -3.64
C GLU A 49 -7.93 -5.03 -3.46
N PHE A 50 -6.65 -5.23 -3.77
CA PHE A 50 -5.96 -6.50 -3.56
C PHE A 50 -6.03 -6.97 -2.10
N PHE A 51 -5.75 -6.07 -1.15
CA PHE A 51 -5.80 -6.43 0.27
C PHE A 51 -7.23 -6.69 0.76
N GLU A 52 -8.21 -5.94 0.29
CA GLU A 52 -9.62 -6.18 0.62
C GLU A 52 -10.08 -7.57 0.12
N GLU A 53 -9.77 -7.91 -1.13
CA GLU A 53 -10.07 -9.23 -1.70
C GLU A 53 -9.36 -10.37 -0.97
N ARG A 54 -8.12 -10.13 -0.54
CA ARG A 54 -7.34 -11.11 0.20
C ARG A 54 -7.87 -11.28 1.62
N ALA A 55 -8.26 -10.20 2.29
CA ALA A 55 -8.86 -10.23 3.61
C ALA A 55 -10.20 -10.99 3.62
N ARG A 56 -11.03 -10.83 2.58
CA ARG A 56 -12.29 -11.60 2.42
C ARG A 56 -12.07 -13.11 2.34
N ARG A 57 -10.90 -13.55 1.90
CA ARG A 57 -10.52 -14.97 1.79
C ARG A 57 -9.66 -15.46 2.95
N ALA A 58 -9.36 -14.60 3.93
CA ALA A 58 -8.50 -14.96 5.05
C ALA A 58 -9.27 -15.79 6.07
N ASP A 59 -8.68 -16.91 6.48
CA ASP A 59 -9.13 -17.70 7.62
C ASP A 59 -8.19 -17.38 8.81
N LEU A 60 -8.68 -16.52 9.70
CA LEU A 60 -7.91 -16.10 10.87
C LEU A 60 -7.78 -17.21 11.92
N ASP A 61 -8.73 -18.13 11.99
CA ASP A 61 -8.68 -19.27 12.91
C ASP A 61 -7.63 -20.29 12.46
N LEU A 62 -7.54 -20.54 11.15
CA LEU A 62 -6.46 -21.33 10.57
C LEU A 62 -5.11 -20.65 10.78
N PHE A 63 -5.01 -19.34 10.57
CA PHE A 63 -3.80 -18.59 10.86
C PHE A 63 -3.36 -18.77 12.32
N ASP A 64 -4.28 -18.63 13.27
CA ASP A 64 -3.98 -18.80 14.69
C ASP A 64 -3.53 -20.22 15.03
N ARG A 65 -4.16 -21.24 14.45
CA ARG A 65 -3.76 -22.64 14.61
C ARG A 65 -2.35 -22.91 14.08
N VAL A 66 -2.00 -22.31 12.94
CA VAL A 66 -0.66 -22.44 12.37
C VAL A 66 0.37 -21.70 13.22
N MET A 67 0.03 -20.53 13.77
CA MET A 67 0.94 -19.75 14.62
C MET A 67 1.14 -20.36 16.01
N SER A 68 0.20 -21.18 16.50
CA SER A 68 0.29 -21.87 17.81
C SER A 68 0.84 -23.29 17.72
N ARG A 69 1.36 -23.72 16.56
CA ARG A 69 1.87 -25.08 16.41
C ARG A 69 3.09 -25.31 17.30
N GLU A 70 3.14 -26.47 17.95
CA GLU A 70 4.27 -26.88 18.78
C GLU A 70 5.48 -27.37 17.96
N SER A 71 5.29 -27.60 16.66
CA SER A 71 6.31 -28.13 15.76
C SER A 71 6.79 -27.09 14.73
N GLY A 72 8.08 -27.14 14.39
CA GLY A 72 8.71 -26.24 13.41
C GLY A 72 10.09 -25.80 13.85
N GLU A 73 10.72 -24.96 13.03
CA GLU A 73 11.95 -24.27 13.42
C GLU A 73 11.64 -23.26 14.54
N PRO A 74 12.45 -23.22 15.61
CA PRO A 74 12.30 -22.20 16.64
C PRO A 74 12.51 -20.79 16.06
N PRO A 75 12.02 -19.74 16.75
CA PRO A 75 12.32 -18.37 16.37
C PRO A 75 13.84 -18.16 16.24
N ARG A 76 14.24 -17.35 15.27
CA ARG A 76 15.65 -16.94 15.15
C ARG A 76 16.00 -16.03 16.32
N LYS A 77 17.30 -15.92 16.60
CA LYS A 77 17.80 -14.99 17.61
C LYS A 77 17.32 -13.56 17.31
N GLY A 78 16.58 -12.96 18.24
CA GLY A 78 15.96 -11.64 18.11
C GLY A 78 14.48 -11.67 17.68
N ASP A 79 13.97 -12.81 17.22
CA ASP A 79 12.56 -13.01 16.87
C ASP A 79 11.78 -13.73 17.99
N GLU A 80 12.39 -13.96 19.16
CA GLU A 80 11.73 -14.56 20.30
C GLU A 80 10.61 -13.66 20.84
N LEU A 81 9.56 -14.29 21.39
CA LEU A 81 8.53 -13.54 22.09
C LEU A 81 9.12 -12.87 23.34
N PRO A 82 8.73 -11.61 23.65
CA PRO A 82 9.16 -10.95 24.89
C PRO A 82 8.78 -11.76 26.13
N GLU A 83 9.61 -11.66 27.17
CA GLU A 83 9.33 -12.29 28.46
C GLU A 83 8.00 -11.77 29.04
N GLY A 84 7.13 -12.69 29.47
CA GLY A 84 5.80 -12.35 29.98
C GLY A 84 4.75 -12.01 28.91
N TYR A 85 5.05 -12.24 27.62
CA TYR A 85 4.07 -12.02 26.56
C TYR A 85 2.83 -12.93 26.74
N VAL A 86 1.68 -12.31 26.94
CA VAL A 86 0.37 -12.96 26.91
C VAL A 86 -0.31 -12.63 25.60
N ARG A 87 -0.62 -13.65 24.80
CA ARG A 87 -1.35 -13.46 23.55
C ARG A 87 -2.73 -12.83 23.86
N PRO A 88 -3.09 -11.68 23.27
CA PRO A 88 -4.40 -11.10 23.50
C PRO A 88 -5.47 -12.07 22.99
N ILE A 89 -6.33 -12.55 23.89
CA ILE A 89 -7.51 -13.33 23.50
C ILE A 89 -8.43 -12.36 22.75
N LYS A 90 -8.62 -12.55 21.45
CA LYS A 90 -9.62 -11.77 20.70
C LYS A 90 -10.99 -12.08 21.29
N LYS A 91 -11.65 -11.07 21.88
CA LYS A 91 -13.11 -11.12 22.04
C LYS A 91 -13.70 -11.05 20.63
N GLY A 92 -14.54 -12.04 20.31
CA GLY A 92 -15.18 -12.19 19.01
C GLY A 92 -16.02 -11.00 18.59
#